data_AF-F4IN72-F1
#
_entry.id   AF-F4IN72-F1
#
_cell.length_a   1.000
_cell.length_b   1.000
_cell.length_c   1.000
_cell.angle_alpha   90.00
_cell.angle_beta   90.00
_cell.angle_gamma   90.00
#
_symmetry.space_group_name_H-M   'P 1'
#
loop_
_entity.id
_entity.type
_entity.pdbx_description
1 polymer ?
#
loop_
_entity_poly.entity_id
_entity_poly.type
_entity_poly.pdbx_seq_one_letter_code
_entity_poly.pdbx_strand_id
1 'polypeptide(L)' 'MDVRSLTEEAAGICRTEDTEEVHDRYEHNRRLRNPATTAVQQAIHGLAYTIYGKPDVRRLMFEVFDFEQIQPKAV' A
#
# COMPACT_ATOMS: atom_id res chain seq x y z
N MET A 1 1.36 9.18 46.84
CA MET A 1 1.48 8.97 45.38
C MET A 1 2.94 9.19 45.05
N ASP A 2 3.63 8.17 44.55
CA ASP A 2 5.08 8.16 44.37
C ASP A 2 5.42 8.74 42.99
N VAL A 3 6.30 9.75 42.95
CA VAL A 3 6.70 10.46 41.73
C VAL A 3 7.32 9.50 40.72
N ARG A 4 7.96 8.42 41.19
CA ARG A 4 8.57 7.39 40.34
C ARG A 4 7.54 6.55 39.57
N SER A 5 6.39 6.26 40.16
CA SER A 5 5.36 5.48 39.46
C SER A 5 4.71 6.30 38.33
N LEU A 6 4.55 7.61 38.53
CA LEU A 6 4.08 8.53 37.49
C LEU A 6 5.07 8.65 36.33
N THR A 7 6.38 8.62 36.61
CA THR A 7 7.40 8.65 35.54
C THR A 7 7.48 7.34 34.76
N GLU A 8 7.24 6.19 35.40
CA GLU A 8 7.19 4.89 34.70
C GLU A 8 5.93 4.74 33.85
N GLU A 9 4.79 5.24 34.34
CA GLU A 9 3.53 5.26 33.60
C GLU A 9 3.61 6.20 32.39
N ALA A 10 4.15 7.41 32.55
CA ALA A 10 4.36 8.35 31.45
C ALA A 10 5.36 7.83 30.41
N ALA A 11 6.44 7.15 30.83
CA ALA A 11 7.39 6.52 29.92
C ALA A 11 6.79 5.30 29.20
N GLY A 12 5.85 4.59 29.84
CA GLY A 12 5.04 3.54 29.22
C GLY A 12 4.13 4.08 28.13
N ILE A 13 3.37 5.14 28.44
CA ILE A 13 2.43 5.82 27.52
C ILE A 13 3.18 6.38 26.32
N CYS A 14 4.28 7.10 26.54
CA CYS A 14 5.05 7.70 25.45
C CYS A 14 5.67 6.64 24.51
N ARG A 15 6.09 5.48 25.05
CA ARG A 15 6.59 4.36 24.24
C ARG A 15 5.48 3.65 23.44
N THR A 16 4.26 3.58 23.98
CA THR A 16 3.12 2.99 23.27
C THR A 16 2.60 3.90 22.17
N GLU A 17 2.55 5.22 22.39
CA GLU A 17 2.14 6.21 21.36
C GLU A 17 3.07 6.16 20.14
N ASP A 18 4.38 6.12 20.35
CA ASP A 18 5.37 5.99 19.25
C ASP A 18 5.19 4.68 18.46
N THR A 19 4.81 3.60 19.14
CA THR A 19 4.61 2.28 18.52
C THR A 19 3.30 2.24 17.73
N GLU A 20 2.23 2.85 18.24
CA GLU A 20 0.94 2.97 17.56
C GLU A 20 1.04 3.86 16.32
N GLU A 21 1.73 5.01 16.40
CA GLU A 21 1.93 5.90 15.23
C GLU A 21 2.72 5.19 14.12
N VAL A 22 3.79 4.46 14.47
CA VAL A 22 4.58 3.69 13.51
C VAL A 22 3.75 2.56 12.89
N HIS A 23 2.92 1.89 13.69
CA HIS A 23 2.01 0.85 13.20
C HIS A 23 0.96 1.42 12.23
N ASP A 24 0.34 2.54 12.57
CA ASP A 24 -0.65 3.22 11.74
C ASP A 24 -0.06 3.72 10.42
N ARG A 25 1.16 4.26 10.45
CA ARG A 25 1.88 4.66 9.24
C ARG A 25 2.22 3.45 8.36
N TYR A 26 2.58 2.31 8.95
CA TYR A 26 2.83 1.08 8.21
C TYR A 26 1.55 0.52 7.57
N GLU A 27 0.46 0.44 8.34
CA GLU A 27 -0.88 0.06 7.87
C GLU A 27 -1.36 0.97 6.73
N HIS A 28 -1.19 2.28 6.88
CA HIS A 28 -1.56 3.27 5.88
C HIS A 28 -0.75 3.11 4.58
N ASN A 29 0.57 3.01 4.67
CA ASN A 29 1.43 2.77 3.50
C ASN A 29 1.14 1.42 2.84
N ARG A 30 0.80 0.40 3.63
CA ARG A 30 0.39 -0.91 3.10
C ARG A 30 -0.93 -0.81 2.33
N ARG A 31 -1.91 -0.06 2.83
CA ARG A 31 -3.20 0.17 2.16
C ARG A 31 -3.03 0.99 0.88
N LEU A 32 -2.07 1.92 0.83
CA LEU A 32 -1.78 2.75 -0.34
C LEU A 32 -0.98 2.03 -1.43
N ARG A 33 -0.36 0.88 -1.13
CA ARG A 33 0.45 0.15 -2.10
C ARG A 33 -0.38 -0.38 -3.28
N ASN A 34 -1.59 -0.89 -3.02
CA ASN A 34 -2.52 -1.38 -4.04
C ASN A 34 -3.09 -0.26 -4.95
N PRO A 35 -3.56 0.90 -4.43
CA PRO A 35 -4.01 1.98 -5.29
C PRO A 35 -2.85 2.62 -6.07
N ALA A 36 -1.65 2.69 -5.51
CA ALA A 36 -0.48 3.19 -6.25
C ALA A 36 -0.12 2.30 -7.44
N THR A 37 -0.06 0.97 -7.25
CA THR A 37 0.20 0.03 -8.36
C THR A 37 -0.94 0.02 -9.37
N THR A 38 -2.19 0.11 -8.90
CA THR A 38 -3.37 0.20 -9.78
C THR A 38 -3.34 1.47 -10.63
N ALA A 39 -2.98 2.62 -10.04
CA ALA A 39 -2.89 3.89 -10.76
C ALA A 39 -1.82 3.85 -11.86
N VAL A 40 -0.64 3.29 -11.55
CA VAL A 40 0.44 3.11 -12.53
C VAL A 40 0.00 2.18 -13.67
N GLN A 41 -0.69 1.08 -13.35
CA GLN A 41 -1.20 0.14 -14.35
C GLN A 41 -2.20 0.82 -15.30
N GLN A 42 -3.15 1.61 -14.77
CA GLN A 42 -4.11 2.34 -15.59
C GLN A 42 -3.45 3.39 -16.48
N ALA A 43 -2.42 4.09 -15.97
CA ALA A 43 -1.66 5.06 -16.76
C ALA A 43 -0.91 4.38 -17.93
N ILE A 44 -0.27 3.25 -17.69
CA ILE A 44 0.43 2.48 -18.74
C ILE A 44 -0.59 1.91 -19.74
N HIS A 45 -1.74 1.43 -19.27
CA HIS A 45 -2.80 0.93 -20.15
C HIS A 45 -3.32 2.03 -21.09
N GLY A 46 -3.65 3.21 -20.55
CA GLY A 46 -4.10 4.35 -21.35
C GLY A 46 -3.03 4.85 -22.32
N LEU A 47 -1.76 4.90 -21.89
CA LEU A 47 -0.63 5.27 -22.74
C LEU A 47 -0.47 4.30 -23.90
N ALA A 48 -0.47 3.00 -23.63
CA ALA A 48 -0.36 1.97 -24.65
C ALA A 48 -1.52 2.04 -25.66
N TYR A 49 -2.73 2.37 -25.19
CA TYR A 49 -3.91 2.56 -26.04
C TYR A 49 -3.75 3.72 -27.02
N THR A 50 -3.00 4.75 -26.62
CA THR A 50 -2.74 5.93 -27.43
C THR A 50 -1.67 5.66 -28.51
N ILE A 51 -0.67 4.82 -28.20
CA ILE A 51 0.47 4.55 -29.10
C ILE A 51 0.18 3.42 -30.08
N TYR A 52 -0.40 2.31 -29.61
CA TYR A 52 -0.55 1.06 -30.38
C TYR A 52 -1.99 0.75 -30.79
N GLY A 53 -2.98 1.41 -30.19
CA GLY A 53 -4.39 1.16 -30.48
C GLY A 53 -4.95 -0.14 -29.90
N LYS A 54 -6.25 -0.36 -30.15
CA LYS A 54 -7.09 -1.36 -29.45
C LYS A 54 -6.67 -2.83 -29.57
N PRO A 55 -6.25 -3.37 -30.74
CA PRO A 55 -5.95 -4.79 -30.87
C PRO A 55 -4.62 -5.18 -30.18
N ASP A 56 -3.62 -4.31 -30.23
CA ASP A 56 -2.28 -4.63 -29.74
C ASP A 56 -2.12 -4.40 -28.24
N VAL A 57 -2.89 -3.47 -27.65
CA VAL A 57 -2.88 -3.25 -26.19
C VAL A 57 -3.30 -4.48 -25.41
N ARG A 58 -4.31 -5.22 -25.87
CA ARG A 58 -4.74 -6.43 -25.17
C ARG A 58 -3.60 -7.45 -25.15
N ARG A 59 -2.92 -7.63 -26.28
CA ARG A 59 -1.79 -8.54 -26.39
C ARG A 59 -0.61 -8.07 -25.53
N LEU A 60 -0.26 -6.79 -25.58
CA LEU A 60 0.82 -6.19 -24.79
C LEU A 60 0.58 -6.28 -23.28
N MET A 61 -0.64 -6.00 -22.84
CA MET A 61 -1.03 -6.07 -21.43
C MET A 61 -1.01 -7.51 -20.90
N PHE A 62 -1.32 -8.51 -21.73
CA PHE A 62 -1.29 -9.92 -21.32
C PHE A 62 0.11 -10.56 -21.40
N GLU A 63 0.94 -10.20 -22.39
CA GLU A 63 2.25 -10.85 -22.62
C GLU A 63 3.40 -10.24 -21.80
N VAL A 64 3.33 -8.94 -21.48
CA VAL A 64 4.46 -8.21 -20.86
C VAL A 64 4.15 -7.78 -19.43
N PHE A 65 2.89 -7.46 -19.15
CA PHE A 65 2.42 -7.03 -17.84
C PHE A 65 1.56 -8.13 -17.24
N ASP A 66 2.15 -9.30 -16.97
CA ASP A 66 1.51 -10.43 -16.30
C ASP A 66 0.53 -9.87 -15.26
N PHE A 67 -0.77 -10.01 -15.52
CA PHE A 67 -1.81 -9.49 -14.67
C PHE A 67 -1.78 -10.37 -13.43
N GLU A 68 -0.88 -10.05 -12.50
CA GLU A 68 -0.77 -10.72 -11.22
C GLU A 68 -2.07 -10.38 -10.50
N GLN A 69 -3.09 -11.22 -10.72
CA GLN A 69 -4.25 -11.26 -9.88
C GLN A 69 -3.70 -11.56 -8.50
N ILE A 70 -3.56 -10.51 -7.69
CA ILE A 70 -3.38 -10.65 -6.25
C ILE A 70 -4.50 -11.59 -5.83
N GLN A 71 -4.16 -12.86 -5.56
CA GLN A 71 -5.17 -13.82 -5.16
C GLN A 71 -5.87 -13.20 -3.96
N PRO A 72 -7.21 -13.01 -4.01
CA PRO A 72 -7.91 -12.47 -2.86
C PRO A 72 -7.57 -13.40 -1.71
N LYS A 73 -6.94 -12.85 -0.67
CA LYS A 73 -6.57 -13.63 0.50
C LYS A 73 -7.85 -14.28 0.99
N ALA A 74 -7.88 -15.61 1.00
CA ALA A 74 -9.02 -16.38 1.48
C ALA A 74 -9.39 -15.84 2.86
N VAL A 75 -10.62 -15.33 2.97
CA VAL A 75 -11.23 -14.88 4.22
C VAL A 75 -11.46 -16.10 5.11
#